data_AF-A0A6A0HDK1-F1
#
_entry.id   AF-A0A6A0HDK1-F1
#
_cell.length_a   1.000
_cell.length_b   1.000
_cell.length_c   1.000
_cell.angle_alpha   90.00
_cell.angle_beta   90.00
_cell.angle_gamma   90.00
#
_symmetry.space_group_name_H-M   'P 1'
#
loop_
_entity.id
_entity.type
_entity.pdbx_description
1 polymer ?
#
loop_
_entity_poly.entity_id
_entity_poly.type
_entity_poly.pdbx_seq_one_letter_code
_entity_poly.pdbx_strand_id
1 'polypeptide(L)'
;FITLIFTTINDFKIDFVAHDDIPYTTGSSQDVYAHIKERGMFVTTERTEGVSTSDVVSRIVKDYDVYVRRNLARGYSAKELNVGFINEKRYRLQNKMDDLKKKGKDFIYAELERRSEVLAKWEEKSRDFIDAFLMMFGREGRLTQYLVEKKDSVLHAISPPTSPRVSPEHSPASSSDDLSRYLLNIYSRLSRRLMISAVA
;
A
#
# COMPACT_ATOMS: atom_id res chain seq x y z
N PHE A 1 35.21 15.79 -29.66
CA PHE A 1 35.59 14.41 -29.31
C PHE A 1 36.61 13.85 -30.33
N ILE A 2 36.29 13.82 -31.62
CA ILE A 2 37.19 13.31 -32.68
C ILE A 2 38.57 13.99 -32.71
N THR A 3 38.62 15.32 -32.59
CA THR A 3 39.89 16.08 -32.56
C THR A 3 40.81 15.67 -31.40
N LEU A 4 40.24 15.34 -30.24
CA LEU A 4 40.99 14.93 -29.06
C LEU A 4 41.58 13.53 -29.23
N ILE A 5 40.86 12.62 -29.90
CA ILE A 5 41.36 11.28 -30.19
C ILE A 5 42.53 11.35 -31.16
N PHE A 6 42.43 12.17 -32.20
CA PHE A 6 43.50 12.33 -33.18
C PHE A 6 44.78 12.93 -32.58
N THR A 7 44.67 13.96 -31.74
CA THR A 7 45.85 14.50 -31.03
C THR A 7 46.48 13.44 -30.13
N THR A 8 45.66 12.70 -29.37
CA THR A 8 46.13 11.61 -28.49
C THR A 8 46.89 10.52 -29.27
N ILE A 9 46.38 10.08 -30.42
CA ILE A 9 47.06 9.06 -31.24
C ILE A 9 48.45 9.52 -31.67
N ASN A 10 48.58 10.78 -32.11
CA ASN A 10 49.85 11.32 -32.56
C ASN A 10 50.81 11.61 -31.41
N ASP A 11 50.31 12.18 -30.31
CA ASP A 11 51.11 12.56 -29.15
C ASP A 11 51.72 11.33 -28.46
N PHE A 12 50.96 10.24 -28.37
CA PHE A 12 51.40 8.99 -27.77
C PHE A 12 52.01 7.99 -28.75
N LYS A 13 52.09 8.33 -30.05
CA LYS A 13 52.63 7.46 -31.11
C LYS A 13 51.97 6.08 -31.14
N ILE A 14 50.64 6.06 -31.17
CA ILE A 14 49.85 4.82 -31.15
C ILE A 14 49.77 4.24 -32.58
N ASP A 15 50.29 3.03 -32.77
CA ASP A 15 50.23 2.32 -34.06
C ASP A 15 48.88 1.62 -34.29
N PHE A 16 48.33 0.99 -33.24
CA PHE A 16 47.09 0.22 -33.31
C PHE A 16 46.21 0.45 -32.08
N VAL A 17 44.90 0.43 -32.29
CA VAL A 17 43.88 0.48 -31.23
C VAL A 17 43.14 -0.85 -31.23
N ALA A 18 43.14 -1.55 -30.09
CA ALA A 18 42.47 -2.83 -29.93
C ALA A 18 41.19 -2.69 -29.08
N HIS A 19 40.03 -3.08 -29.63
CA HIS A 19 38.75 -3.08 -28.92
C HIS A 19 37.76 -4.06 -29.58
N ASP A 20 36.66 -4.41 -28.89
CA ASP A 20 35.57 -5.17 -29.52
C ASP A 20 34.95 -4.41 -30.70
N ASP A 21 34.37 -5.15 -31.66
CA ASP A 21 33.87 -4.60 -32.92
C ASP A 21 32.49 -3.92 -32.79
N ILE A 22 31.86 -3.96 -31.61
CA ILE A 22 30.52 -3.41 -31.41
C ILE A 22 30.59 -1.88 -31.56
N PRO A 23 29.74 -1.25 -32.37
CA PRO A 23 29.73 0.21 -32.51
C PRO A 23 29.46 0.93 -31.18
N TYR A 24 30.39 1.82 -30.79
CA TYR A 24 30.23 2.61 -29.58
C TYR A 24 29.61 3.97 -29.91
N THR A 25 28.29 4.04 -29.82
CA THR A 25 27.56 5.30 -30.04
C THR A 25 27.75 6.24 -28.87
N THR A 26 28.12 7.49 -29.13
CA THR A 26 28.14 8.55 -28.12
C THR A 26 27.31 9.71 -28.61
N GLY A 27 26.09 9.86 -28.10
CA GLY A 27 25.18 11.00 -28.31
C GLY A 27 24.91 11.37 -29.78
N SER A 28 25.89 12.00 -30.43
CA SER A 28 25.88 12.49 -31.81
C SER A 28 26.62 11.61 -32.82
N SER A 29 27.47 10.65 -32.41
CA SER A 29 28.22 9.77 -33.32
C SER A 29 27.66 8.35 -33.35
N GLN A 30 27.56 7.75 -34.54
CA GLN A 30 27.18 6.35 -34.74
C GLN A 30 28.23 5.37 -34.19
N ASP A 31 29.51 5.71 -34.32
CA ASP A 31 30.61 4.97 -33.71
C ASP A 31 31.75 5.96 -33.42
N VAL A 32 32.30 5.91 -32.21
CA VAL A 32 33.48 6.72 -31.86
C VAL A 32 34.74 6.24 -32.56
N TYR A 33 34.81 4.95 -32.94
CA TYR A 33 35.98 4.35 -33.58
C TYR A 33 35.96 4.39 -35.11
N ALA A 34 34.88 4.87 -35.74
CA ALA A 34 34.71 4.87 -37.20
C ALA A 34 35.94 5.42 -37.96
N HIS A 35 36.47 6.57 -37.52
CA HIS A 35 37.63 7.22 -38.12
C HIS A 35 38.95 6.47 -37.94
N ILE A 36 39.06 5.62 -36.91
CA ILE A 36 40.24 4.76 -36.67
C ILE A 36 40.12 3.48 -37.50
N LYS A 37 38.89 2.93 -37.61
CA LYS A 37 38.56 1.80 -38.49
C LYS A 37 38.85 2.13 -39.96
N GLU A 38 38.43 3.31 -40.43
CA GLU A 38 38.66 3.78 -41.81
C GLU A 38 40.15 3.90 -42.17
N ARG A 39 41.01 4.18 -41.19
CA ARG A 39 42.47 4.29 -41.38
C ARG A 39 43.21 2.96 -41.30
N GLY A 40 42.52 1.85 -41.04
CA GLY A 40 43.15 0.53 -40.90
C GLY A 40 43.99 0.36 -39.64
N MET A 41 43.80 1.21 -38.62
CA MET A 41 44.55 1.17 -37.35
C MET A 41 43.78 0.44 -36.23
N PHE A 42 42.61 -0.13 -36.52
CA PHE A 42 41.74 -0.79 -35.54
C PHE A 42 41.90 -2.31 -35.58
N VAL A 43 42.18 -2.92 -34.43
CA VAL A 43 42.30 -4.37 -34.25
C VAL A 43 41.12 -4.86 -33.42
N THR A 44 40.31 -5.75 -33.99
CA THR A 44 39.15 -6.30 -33.29
C THR A 44 39.57 -7.34 -32.27
N THR A 45 39.02 -7.27 -31.06
CA THR A 45 39.18 -8.31 -30.03
C THR A 45 37.87 -9.02 -29.76
N GLU A 46 37.96 -10.30 -29.41
CA GLU A 46 36.80 -11.08 -29.00
C GLU A 46 36.51 -10.87 -27.52
N ARG A 47 35.22 -10.78 -27.18
CA ARG A 47 34.80 -10.67 -25.77
C ARG A 47 34.84 -12.04 -25.11
N THR A 48 35.34 -12.08 -23.88
CA THR A 48 35.25 -13.29 -23.06
C THR A 48 33.81 -13.51 -22.61
N GLU A 49 33.21 -14.64 -22.99
CA GLU A 49 31.86 -15.00 -22.55
C GLU A 49 31.80 -15.26 -21.03
N GLY A 50 30.70 -14.86 -20.41
CA GLY A 50 30.42 -15.12 -18.99
C GLY A 50 31.22 -14.29 -17.98
N VAL A 51 32.03 -13.34 -18.46
CA VAL A 51 32.76 -12.37 -17.63
C VAL A 51 32.45 -10.95 -18.07
N SER A 52 31.65 -10.27 -17.25
CA SER A 52 31.28 -8.87 -17.45
C SER A 52 31.25 -8.14 -16.11
N THR A 53 31.53 -6.84 -16.11
CA THR A 53 31.33 -5.99 -14.93
C THR A 53 29.89 -6.08 -14.43
N SER A 54 28.91 -6.15 -15.34
CA SER A 54 27.49 -6.32 -14.98
C SER A 54 27.23 -7.67 -14.33
N ASP A 55 27.90 -8.73 -14.77
CA ASP A 55 27.78 -10.07 -14.17
C ASP A 55 28.38 -10.08 -12.76
N VAL A 56 29.55 -9.46 -12.58
CA VAL A 56 30.19 -9.33 -11.26
C VAL A 56 29.30 -8.54 -10.30
N VAL A 57 28.80 -7.38 -10.72
CA VAL A 57 27.86 -6.56 -9.92
C VAL A 57 26.60 -7.37 -9.58
N SER A 58 26.03 -8.09 -10.55
CA SER A 58 24.85 -8.91 -10.34
C SER A 58 25.08 -10.03 -9.32
N ARG A 59 26.27 -10.65 -9.30
CA ARG A 59 26.64 -11.66 -8.28
C ARG A 59 26.71 -11.04 -6.89
N ILE A 60 27.39 -9.90 -6.75
CA ILE A 60 27.51 -9.17 -5.48
C ILE A 60 26.13 -8.81 -4.92
N VAL A 61 25.24 -8.27 -5.76
CA VAL A 61 23.88 -7.88 -5.34
C VAL A 61 23.05 -9.09 -4.93
N LYS A 62 23.10 -10.19 -5.68
CA LYS A 62 22.38 -11.44 -5.32
C LYS A 62 22.84 -11.99 -3.96
N ASP A 63 24.14 -11.98 -3.71
CA ASP A 63 24.71 -12.48 -2.46
C ASP A 63 24.41 -11.54 -1.28
N TYR A 64 24.22 -10.23 -1.53
CA TYR A 64 23.82 -9.25 -0.53
C TYR A 64 22.46 -9.60 0.10
N ASP A 65 21.47 -10.05 -0.69
CA ASP A 65 20.16 -10.46 -0.16
C ASP A 65 20.24 -11.66 0.78
N VAL A 66 21.14 -12.60 0.49
CA VAL A 66 21.39 -13.76 1.34
C VAL A 66 22.14 -13.34 2.61
N TYR A 67 23.13 -12.47 2.48
CA TYR A 67 23.87 -11.88 3.59
C TYR A 67 22.94 -11.15 4.57
N VAL A 68 22.05 -10.28 4.06
CA VAL A 68 21.10 -9.51 4.88
C VAL A 68 20.17 -10.44 5.64
N ARG A 69 19.51 -11.39 4.96
CA ARG A 69 18.58 -12.32 5.62
C ARG A 69 19.24 -13.15 6.72
N ARG A 70 20.45 -13.65 6.46
CA ARG A 70 21.22 -14.45 7.43
C ARG A 70 21.62 -13.63 8.66
N ASN A 71 22.05 -12.38 8.49
CA ASN A 71 22.46 -11.54 9.61
C ASN A 71 21.26 -10.98 10.40
N LEU A 72 20.14 -10.66 9.74
CA LEU A 72 18.90 -10.34 10.44
C LEU A 72 18.42 -11.52 11.31
N ALA A 73 18.51 -12.76 10.81
CA ALA A 73 18.16 -13.95 11.59
C ALA A 73 19.10 -14.19 12.80
N ARG A 74 20.34 -13.71 12.73
CA ARG A 74 21.32 -13.74 13.83
C ARG A 74 21.14 -12.60 14.84
N GLY A 75 20.24 -11.66 14.58
CA GLY A 75 19.91 -10.56 15.49
C GLY A 75 20.66 -9.25 15.21
N TYR A 76 21.39 -9.13 14.10
CA TYR A 76 21.93 -7.83 13.67
C TYR A 76 20.80 -6.88 13.26
N SER A 77 20.94 -5.60 13.57
CA SER A 77 19.92 -4.61 13.22
C SER A 77 19.99 -4.24 11.73
N ALA A 78 18.84 -3.92 11.14
CA ALA A 78 18.74 -3.47 9.76
C ALA A 78 19.61 -2.21 9.49
N LYS A 79 19.72 -1.35 10.51
CA LYS A 79 20.55 -0.13 10.47
C LYS A 79 22.04 -0.42 10.32
N GLU A 80 22.56 -1.45 10.99
CA GLU A 80 23.96 -1.88 10.89
C GLU A 80 24.28 -2.53 9.54
N LEU A 81 23.28 -3.15 8.92
CA LEU A 81 23.39 -3.79 7.61
C LEU A 81 23.12 -2.81 6.44
N ASN A 82 22.91 -1.52 6.73
CA ASN A 82 22.50 -0.47 5.78
C ASN A 82 21.28 -0.85 4.92
N VAL A 83 20.42 -1.74 5.44
CA VAL A 83 19.13 -2.06 4.83
C VAL A 83 18.06 -1.25 5.55
N GLY A 84 17.25 -0.51 4.81
CA GLY A 84 16.26 0.39 5.39
C GLY A 84 15.38 -0.28 6.46
N PHE A 85 15.03 0.49 7.50
CA PHE A 85 14.27 0.13 8.73
C PHE A 85 12.92 -0.60 8.54
N ILE A 86 12.48 -0.82 7.29
CA ILE A 86 11.13 -1.27 6.93
C ILE A 86 10.94 -2.78 7.19
N ASN A 87 12.02 -3.58 7.19
CA ASN A 87 11.91 -5.04 7.35
C ASN A 87 11.80 -5.52 8.80
N GLU A 88 12.44 -4.85 9.76
CA GLU A 88 12.42 -5.26 11.17
C GLU A 88 11.03 -5.10 11.80
N LYS A 89 10.38 -3.95 11.53
CA LYS A 89 9.01 -3.70 11.99
C LYS A 89 7.99 -4.63 11.32
N ARG A 90 8.23 -5.01 10.06
CA ARG A 90 7.37 -5.95 9.32
C ARG A 90 7.38 -7.35 9.95
N TYR A 91 8.54 -7.84 10.37
CA TYR A 91 8.66 -9.15 11.01
C TYR A 91 8.02 -9.18 12.41
N ARG A 92 8.25 -8.14 13.23
CA ARG A 92 7.54 -7.99 14.52
C ARG A 92 6.03 -7.89 14.36
N LEU A 93 5.56 -7.24 13.30
CA LEU A 93 4.13 -7.13 13.01
C LEU A 93 3.55 -8.47 12.53
N GLN A 94 4.25 -9.20 11.67
CA GLN A 94 3.82 -10.53 11.20
C GLN A 94 3.67 -11.52 12.36
N ASN A 95 4.67 -11.60 13.26
CA ASN A 95 4.57 -12.49 14.42
C ASN A 95 3.41 -12.11 15.35
N LYS A 96 3.17 -10.80 15.56
CA LYS A 96 2.00 -10.33 16.33
C LYS A 96 0.67 -10.63 15.64
N MET A 97 0.61 -10.55 14.30
CA MET A 97 -0.58 -10.89 13.53
C MET A 97 -0.85 -12.40 13.56
N ASP A 98 0.17 -13.25 13.50
CA ASP A 98 0.02 -14.70 13.60
C ASP A 98 -0.43 -15.12 15.00
N ASP A 99 0.09 -14.50 16.06
CA ASP A 99 -0.39 -14.70 17.43
C ASP A 99 -1.85 -14.24 17.59
N LEU A 100 -2.22 -13.12 16.99
CA LEU A 100 -3.61 -12.63 16.99
C LEU A 100 -4.54 -13.54 16.20
N LYS A 101 -4.09 -14.06 15.06
CA LYS A 101 -4.86 -15.00 14.23
C LYS A 101 -5.03 -16.33 14.93
N LYS A 102 -4.01 -16.80 15.65
CA LYS A 102 -4.08 -18.01 16.47
C LYS A 102 -5.02 -17.82 17.65
N LYS A 103 -4.84 -16.75 18.45
CA LYS A 103 -5.77 -16.41 19.54
C LYS A 103 -7.20 -16.20 19.06
N GLY A 104 -7.38 -15.57 17.90
CA GLY A 104 -8.68 -15.38 17.27
C GLY A 104 -9.30 -16.71 16.81
N LYS A 105 -8.52 -17.62 16.23
CA LYS A 105 -8.99 -18.98 15.92
C LYS A 105 -9.34 -19.76 17.18
N ASP A 106 -8.48 -19.75 18.18
CA ASP A 106 -8.70 -20.45 19.46
C ASP A 106 -9.96 -19.90 20.16
N PHE A 107 -10.16 -18.58 20.12
CA PHE A 107 -11.40 -17.95 20.58
C PHE A 107 -12.59 -18.36 19.71
N ILE A 108 -12.49 -18.35 18.38
CA ILE A 108 -13.58 -18.78 17.49
C ILE A 108 -13.94 -20.25 17.71
N TYR A 109 -12.97 -21.14 17.94
CA TYR A 109 -13.21 -22.56 18.20
C TYR A 109 -13.78 -22.80 19.60
N ALA A 110 -13.24 -22.15 20.63
CA ALA A 110 -13.80 -22.19 21.99
C ALA A 110 -15.20 -21.55 22.06
N GLU A 111 -15.43 -20.49 21.29
CA GLU A 111 -16.73 -19.85 21.12
C GLU A 111 -17.66 -20.72 20.28
N LEU A 112 -17.18 -21.48 19.28
CA LEU A 112 -18.01 -22.42 18.52
C LEU A 112 -18.61 -23.51 19.42
N GLU A 113 -17.84 -23.95 20.41
CA GLU A 113 -18.25 -24.93 21.42
C GLU A 113 -19.19 -24.30 22.47
N ARG A 114 -18.95 -23.03 22.86
CA ARG A 114 -19.86 -22.27 23.74
C ARG A 114 -21.11 -21.71 23.04
N ARG A 115 -21.15 -21.64 21.70
CA ARG A 115 -22.21 -20.95 20.94
C ARG A 115 -23.58 -21.53 21.22
N SER A 116 -23.73 -22.83 21.47
CA SER A 116 -25.03 -23.41 21.86
C SER A 116 -25.54 -22.83 23.19
N GLU A 117 -24.66 -22.68 24.17
CA GLU A 117 -24.99 -22.10 25.48
C GLU A 117 -25.13 -20.57 25.44
N VAL A 118 -24.30 -19.89 24.66
CA VAL A 118 -24.29 -18.43 24.54
C VAL A 118 -25.44 -17.95 23.67
N LEU A 119 -25.80 -18.65 22.60
CA LEU A 119 -27.00 -18.34 21.81
C LEU A 119 -28.27 -18.57 22.62
N ALA A 120 -28.34 -19.64 23.42
CA ALA A 120 -29.48 -19.86 24.32
C ALA A 120 -29.59 -18.74 25.38
N LYS A 121 -28.48 -18.39 26.04
CA LYS A 121 -28.44 -17.28 27.01
C LYS A 121 -28.67 -15.91 26.37
N TRP A 122 -28.20 -15.71 25.14
CA TRP A 122 -28.41 -14.49 24.38
C TRP A 122 -29.86 -14.41 23.91
N GLU A 123 -30.50 -15.48 23.47
CA GLU A 123 -31.92 -15.49 23.15
C GLU A 123 -32.78 -15.19 24.39
N GLU A 124 -32.47 -15.82 25.52
CA GLU A 124 -33.13 -15.57 26.81
C GLU A 124 -32.98 -14.11 27.26
N LYS A 125 -31.76 -13.56 27.19
CA LYS A 125 -31.44 -12.21 27.70
C LYS A 125 -31.66 -11.09 26.67
N SER A 126 -31.68 -11.41 25.38
CA SER A 126 -31.92 -10.45 24.30
C SER A 126 -33.35 -9.96 24.34
N ARG A 127 -34.31 -10.74 24.84
CA ARG A 127 -35.70 -10.31 25.03
C ARG A 127 -35.77 -9.13 26.01
N ASP A 128 -35.16 -9.26 27.19
CA ASP A 128 -35.10 -8.16 28.16
C ASP A 128 -34.29 -6.96 27.64
N PHE A 129 -33.22 -7.21 26.87
CA PHE A 129 -32.41 -6.14 26.28
C PHE A 129 -33.16 -5.41 25.17
N ILE A 130 -33.88 -6.13 24.31
CA ILE A 130 -34.72 -5.57 23.25
C ILE A 130 -35.88 -4.81 23.88
N ASP A 131 -36.47 -5.30 24.96
CA ASP A 131 -37.52 -4.57 25.70
C ASP A 131 -36.97 -3.31 26.36
N ALA A 132 -35.81 -3.36 27.01
CA ALA A 132 -35.14 -2.18 27.56
C ALA A 132 -34.72 -1.19 26.46
N PHE A 133 -34.24 -1.69 25.33
CA PHE A 133 -33.83 -0.89 24.17
C PHE A 133 -35.03 -0.26 23.46
N LEU A 134 -36.13 -0.98 23.29
CA LEU A 134 -37.39 -0.47 22.75
C LEU A 134 -38.05 0.51 23.74
N MET A 135 -37.91 0.29 25.05
CA MET A 135 -38.37 1.25 26.06
C MET A 135 -37.52 2.54 26.03
N MET A 136 -36.24 2.44 25.67
CA MET A 136 -35.32 3.57 25.62
C MET A 136 -35.35 4.31 24.26
N PHE A 137 -35.51 3.60 23.14
CA PHE A 137 -35.36 4.10 21.76
C PHE A 137 -36.49 3.69 20.80
N GLY A 138 -37.55 3.04 21.27
CA GLY A 138 -38.71 2.68 20.45
C GLY A 138 -39.53 3.91 20.04
N ARG A 139 -40.66 3.65 19.37
CA ARG A 139 -41.51 4.71 18.79
C ARG A 139 -42.08 5.69 19.84
N GLU A 140 -42.16 5.27 21.11
CA GLU A 140 -42.52 6.10 22.26
C GLU A 140 -41.43 6.10 23.36
N GLY A 141 -40.18 5.80 22.96
CA GLY A 141 -39.04 5.73 23.88
C GLY A 141 -38.58 7.10 24.37
N ARG A 142 -38.11 7.15 25.62
CA ARG A 142 -37.71 8.41 26.27
C ARG A 142 -36.54 9.12 25.59
N LEU A 143 -35.58 8.39 25.00
CA LEU A 143 -34.44 8.99 24.30
C LEU A 143 -34.77 9.40 22.87
N THR A 144 -35.65 8.68 22.17
CA THR A 144 -36.12 9.11 20.84
C THR A 144 -36.93 10.41 20.95
N GLN A 145 -37.75 10.55 21.99
CA GLN A 145 -38.46 11.80 22.28
C GLN A 145 -37.47 12.95 22.59
N TYR A 146 -36.48 12.71 23.45
CA TYR A 146 -35.43 13.69 23.77
C TYR A 146 -34.56 14.08 22.56
N LEU A 147 -34.21 13.13 21.68
CA LEU A 147 -33.43 13.39 20.46
C LEU A 147 -34.24 14.11 19.39
N VAL A 148 -35.54 13.84 19.27
CA VAL A 148 -36.46 14.57 18.38
C VAL A 148 -36.67 16.00 18.89
N GLU A 149 -36.81 16.17 20.21
CA GLU A 149 -36.98 17.47 20.88
C GLU A 149 -35.71 18.34 20.81
N LYS A 150 -34.52 17.73 20.80
CA LYS A 150 -33.22 18.41 20.66
C LYS A 150 -32.61 18.36 19.26
N LYS A 151 -33.34 17.88 18.24
CA LYS A 151 -32.81 17.72 16.87
C LYS A 151 -32.22 19.02 16.33
N ASP A 152 -32.82 20.17 16.66
CA ASP A 152 -32.40 21.48 16.16
C ASP A 152 -31.10 21.97 16.85
N SER A 153 -30.86 21.58 18.10
CA SER A 153 -29.62 21.90 18.83
C SER A 153 -28.46 20.99 18.42
N VAL A 154 -28.72 19.70 18.18
CA VAL A 154 -27.70 18.75 17.72
C VAL A 154 -27.29 19.04 16.29
N LEU A 155 -28.24 19.37 15.39
CA LEU A 155 -27.95 19.78 14.01
C LEU A 155 -27.05 21.02 13.93
N HIS A 156 -27.20 21.98 14.86
CA HIS A 156 -26.31 23.15 14.96
C HIS A 156 -24.91 22.85 15.49
N ALA A 157 -24.70 21.75 16.22
CA ALA A 157 -23.39 21.40 16.78
C ALA A 157 -22.48 20.64 15.79
N ILE A 158 -23.04 20.09 14.70
CA ILE A 158 -22.32 19.29 13.70
C ILE A 158 -22.11 20.04 12.37
N SER A 159 -22.69 21.23 12.22
CA SER A 159 -22.45 22.08 11.05
C SER A 159 -21.08 22.79 11.15
N PRO A 160 -20.23 22.76 10.10
CA PRO A 160 -18.96 23.49 10.09
C PRO A 160 -19.17 25.02 10.12
N PRO A 161 -18.22 25.82 10.65
CA PRO A 161 -18.40 27.26 10.78
C PRO A 161 -18.43 27.95 9.40
N THR A 162 -19.47 28.75 9.19
CA THR A 162 -19.71 29.53 7.97
C THR A 162 -18.64 30.62 7.80
N SER A 163 -17.89 30.60 6.70
CA SER A 163 -17.09 31.76 6.26
C SER A 163 -17.96 32.81 5.54
N PRO A 164 -17.55 34.09 5.47
CA PRO A 164 -18.43 35.20 5.11
C PRO A 164 -18.89 35.19 3.65
N ARG A 165 -20.14 35.63 3.49
CA ARG A 165 -20.95 35.72 2.28
C ARG A 165 -20.62 36.96 1.44
N VAL A 166 -20.38 36.77 0.14
CA VAL A 166 -20.67 37.76 -0.93
C VAL A 166 -21.61 37.06 -1.92
N SER A 167 -22.76 37.68 -2.21
CA SER A 167 -23.84 37.18 -3.09
C SER A 167 -23.77 37.85 -4.48
N PRO A 168 -24.71 37.65 -5.43
CA PRO A 168 -25.61 36.51 -5.79
C PRO A 168 -25.33 36.07 -7.27
N GLU A 169 -25.88 35.02 -7.90
CA GLU A 169 -27.29 34.81 -8.30
C GLU A 169 -27.44 33.51 -9.15
N HIS A 170 -28.61 32.86 -9.01
CA HIS A 170 -29.36 32.00 -9.97
C HIS A 170 -29.12 30.47 -10.16
N SER A 171 -30.25 29.73 -10.01
CA SER A 171 -30.64 28.38 -10.51
C SER A 171 -30.65 27.21 -9.50
N PRO A 172 -31.39 26.10 -9.75
CA PRO A 172 -32.65 25.78 -9.08
C PRO A 172 -32.55 24.59 -8.09
N ALA A 173 -33.64 24.39 -7.34
CA ALA A 173 -33.82 23.42 -6.28
C ALA A 173 -33.49 21.95 -6.63
N SER A 174 -32.74 21.27 -5.74
CA SER A 174 -32.94 19.85 -5.38
C SER A 174 -31.98 19.44 -4.24
N SER A 175 -32.35 18.38 -3.50
CA SER A 175 -31.51 17.55 -2.59
C SER A 175 -31.70 17.64 -1.05
N SER A 176 -32.94 17.70 -0.57
CA SER A 176 -33.30 17.08 0.73
C SER A 176 -33.78 15.62 0.57
N ASP A 177 -34.24 15.26 -0.63
CA ASP A 177 -34.77 13.92 -0.93
C ASP A 177 -33.68 12.86 -1.13
N ASP A 178 -32.47 13.25 -1.54
CA ASP A 178 -31.38 12.29 -1.82
C ASP A 178 -30.72 11.73 -0.55
N LEU A 179 -30.58 12.56 0.50
CA LEU A 179 -30.10 12.09 1.80
C LEU A 179 -31.10 11.17 2.48
N SER A 180 -32.39 11.49 2.37
CA SER A 180 -33.48 10.67 2.90
C SER A 180 -33.53 9.31 2.22
N ARG A 181 -33.35 9.28 0.88
CA ARG A 181 -33.27 8.03 0.11
C ARG A 181 -32.00 7.22 0.41
N TYR A 182 -30.86 7.88 0.61
CA TYR A 182 -29.61 7.21 0.96
C TYR A 182 -29.69 6.53 2.34
N LEU A 183 -30.21 7.24 3.35
CA LEU A 183 -30.38 6.69 4.70
C LEU A 183 -31.43 5.58 4.76
N LEU A 184 -32.56 5.71 4.05
CA LEU A 184 -33.55 4.63 3.92
C LEU A 184 -32.97 3.39 3.24
N ASN A 185 -32.11 3.56 2.24
CA ASN A 185 -31.51 2.44 1.53
C ASN A 185 -30.50 1.69 2.41
N ILE A 186 -29.71 2.41 3.21
CA ILE A 186 -28.82 1.83 4.23
C ILE A 186 -29.62 1.09 5.30
N TYR A 187 -30.70 1.69 5.80
CA TYR A 187 -31.55 1.08 6.82
C TYR A 187 -32.23 -0.19 6.30
N SER A 188 -32.71 -0.18 5.05
CA SER A 188 -33.34 -1.35 4.42
C SER A 188 -32.34 -2.50 4.15
N ARG A 189 -31.07 -2.17 3.87
CA ARG A 189 -30.00 -3.15 3.64
C ARG A 189 -29.53 -3.77 4.95
N LEU A 190 -29.39 -2.97 6.01
CA LEU A 190 -29.06 -3.45 7.35
C LEU A 190 -30.20 -4.31 7.92
N SER A 191 -31.45 -3.86 7.79
CA SER A 191 -32.62 -4.59 8.28
C SER A 191 -32.83 -5.93 7.58
N ARG A 192 -32.66 -5.99 6.24
CA ARG A 192 -32.69 -7.26 5.51
C ARG A 192 -31.57 -8.23 5.89
N ARG A 193 -30.36 -7.70 6.16
CA ARG A 193 -29.21 -8.52 6.53
C ARG A 193 -29.32 -9.05 7.97
N LEU A 194 -29.93 -8.28 8.87
CA LEU A 194 -30.29 -8.71 10.23
C LEU A 194 -31.42 -9.74 10.23
N MET A 195 -32.45 -9.57 9.40
CA MET A 195 -33.55 -10.54 9.27
C MET A 195 -33.11 -11.89 8.68
N ILE A 196 -32.23 -11.89 7.67
CA ILE A 196 -31.69 -13.14 7.09
C ILE A 196 -30.79 -13.90 8.08
N SER A 197 -30.14 -13.20 9.01
CA SER A 197 -29.31 -13.82 10.06
C SER A 197 -30.12 -14.37 11.24
N ALA A 198 -31.41 -14.07 11.34
CA ALA A 198 -32.29 -14.52 12.41
C ALA A 198 -33.21 -15.70 12.00
N VAL A 199 -33.19 -16.09 10.72
CA VAL A 199 -34.03 -17.16 10.14
C VAL A 199 -33.18 -18.37 9.68
N ALA A 200 -31.87 -18.35 9.90
CA ALA A 200 -30.95 -19.48 9.70
C ALA A 200 -30.27 -19.85 11.01
#